data_AF-A0A401Q3Z9-F1
#
_entry.id   AF-A0A401Q3Z9-F1
#
_cell.length_a   1.000
_cell.length_b   1.000
_cell.length_c   1.000
_cell.angle_alpha   90.00
_cell.angle_beta   90.00
_cell.angle_gamma   90.00
#
_symmetry.space_group_name_H-M   'P 1'
#
loop_
_entity.id
_entity.type
_entity.pdbx_description
1 polymer ?
#
loop_
_entity_poly.entity_id
_entity_poly.type
_entity_poly.pdbx_seq_one_letter_code
_entity_poly.pdbx_strand_id
1 'polypeptide(L)'
;MSEVEQEPCLDGWEYSKDQYISTIVSEWDLVCGDDWKGPFAMSMFFMGVLVGSVISGQLSDRFGRKITLFATMATQTGFGIIQASSPNWEVFCFLNFLVGIGQISNYVAAFVLGSEILGKSVRVTYATAGIGISFALGYMVLPLVAYFIRTWWILLLALSLPGLLYIPLWW
;
A
#
# COMPACT_ATOMS: atom_id res chain seq x y z
N MET A 1 8.03 -23.38 13.15
CA MET A 1 7.65 -23.64 11.75
C MET A 1 7.14 -25.07 11.76
N SER A 2 5.84 -25.27 11.68
CA SER A 2 5.21 -26.58 11.91
C SER A 2 5.52 -27.50 10.74
N GLU A 3 6.24 -28.59 11.02
CA GLU A 3 6.74 -29.61 10.10
C GLU A 3 5.63 -30.61 9.74
N VAL A 4 4.47 -30.10 9.31
CA VAL A 4 3.31 -30.91 8.96
C VAL A 4 3.31 -31.10 7.45
N GLU A 5 3.29 -32.35 7.00
CA GLU A 5 3.20 -32.71 5.58
C GLU A 5 1.91 -32.13 4.99
N GLN A 6 2.04 -31.24 4.00
CA GLN A 6 0.91 -30.53 3.40
C GLN A 6 0.33 -31.36 2.25
N GLU A 7 -0.95 -31.70 2.36
CA GLU A 7 -1.70 -32.37 1.29
C GLU A 7 -2.39 -31.34 0.38
N PRO A 8 -2.57 -31.63 -0.93
CA PRO A 8 -3.37 -30.79 -1.80
C PRO A 8 -4.85 -30.84 -1.39
N CYS A 9 -5.54 -29.71 -1.49
CA CYS A 9 -6.97 -29.58 -1.17
C CYS A 9 -7.81 -30.42 -2.15
N LEU A 10 -8.25 -31.62 -1.73
CA LEU A 10 -9.07 -32.51 -2.57
C LEU A 10 -10.58 -32.20 -2.50
N ASP A 11 -11.06 -31.72 -1.34
CA ASP A 11 -12.50 -31.47 -1.06
C ASP A 11 -12.86 -29.96 -0.99
N GLY A 12 -11.95 -29.07 -1.40
CA GLY A 12 -12.10 -27.62 -1.27
C GLY A 12 -11.75 -27.09 0.12
N TRP A 13 -11.67 -25.76 0.28
CA TRP A 13 -11.31 -25.11 1.55
C TRP A 13 -12.47 -24.25 2.07
N GLU A 14 -12.86 -24.44 3.33
CA GLU A 14 -13.89 -23.64 3.97
C GLU A 14 -13.25 -22.62 4.94
N TYR A 15 -13.40 -21.33 4.63
CA TYR A 15 -12.85 -20.26 5.46
C TYR A 15 -13.79 -19.94 6.62
N SER A 16 -13.29 -20.00 7.85
CA SER A 16 -14.01 -19.45 9.01
C SER A 16 -14.22 -17.95 8.83
N LYS A 17 -15.49 -17.51 8.90
CA LYS A 17 -15.91 -16.11 8.80
C LYS A 17 -15.99 -15.41 10.16
N ASP A 18 -15.51 -16.04 11.23
CA ASP A 18 -15.64 -15.54 12.60
C ASP A 18 -14.84 -14.24 12.82
N GLN A 19 -13.69 -14.10 12.16
CA GLN A 19 -12.83 -12.90 12.26
C GLN A 19 -12.88 -11.99 11.03
N TYR A 20 -12.93 -12.55 9.82
CA TYR A 20 -12.95 -11.79 8.56
C TYR A 20 -14.07 -12.31 7.66
N ILE A 21 -14.84 -11.40 7.05
CA ILE A 21 -15.99 -11.77 6.20
C ILE A 21 -15.52 -12.18 4.80
N SER A 22 -14.63 -11.37 4.22
CA SER A 22 -13.95 -11.63 2.95
C SER A 22 -12.53 -11.07 3.01
N THR A 23 -11.56 -11.87 2.58
CA THR A 23 -10.15 -11.52 2.39
C THR A 23 -9.74 -11.79 0.94
N ILE A 24 -8.64 -11.18 0.50
CA ILE A 24 -8.05 -11.43 -0.84
C ILE A 24 -7.80 -12.93 -1.08
N VAL A 25 -7.44 -13.68 -0.03
CA VAL A 25 -7.19 -15.13 -0.08
C VAL A 25 -8.49 -15.91 -0.20
N SER A 26 -9.51 -15.55 0.59
CA SER A 26 -10.81 -16.25 0.58
C SER A 26 -11.68 -15.93 -0.63
N GLU A 27 -11.47 -14.77 -1.27
CA GLU A 27 -12.25 -14.35 -2.46
C GLU A 27 -11.79 -15.09 -3.74
N TRP A 28 -10.49 -15.35 -3.88
CA TRP A 28 -9.90 -16.01 -5.06
C TRP A 28 -9.33 -17.40 -4.75
N ASP A 29 -9.67 -17.94 -3.58
CA ASP A 29 -9.27 -19.24 -3.07
C ASP A 29 -7.77 -19.56 -3.24
N LEU A 30 -6.92 -18.68 -2.73
CA LEU A 30 -5.46 -18.71 -2.91
C LEU A 30 -4.76 -19.74 -1.99
N VAL A 31 -5.31 -20.96 -1.85
CA VAL A 31 -4.80 -22.03 -0.96
C VAL A 31 -4.27 -23.22 -1.76
N CYS A 32 -3.57 -24.11 -1.06
CA CYS A 32 -3.07 -25.38 -1.61
C CYS A 32 -2.16 -25.17 -2.82
N GLY A 33 -2.58 -25.54 -4.03
CA GLY A 33 -1.75 -25.39 -5.24
C GLY A 33 -1.53 -23.94 -5.68
N ASP A 34 -2.30 -23.00 -5.14
CA ASP A 34 -2.28 -21.57 -5.47
C ASP A 34 -1.76 -20.69 -4.33
N ASP A 35 -1.15 -21.29 -3.31
CA ASP A 35 -0.54 -20.60 -2.17
C ASP A 35 0.56 -19.60 -2.60
N TRP A 36 1.29 -19.91 -3.68
CA TRP A 36 2.33 -19.08 -4.27
C TRP A 36 1.83 -17.72 -4.75
N LYS A 37 0.54 -17.59 -5.05
CA LYS A 37 -0.07 -16.34 -5.55
C LYS A 37 -0.07 -15.22 -4.51
N GLY A 38 -0.13 -15.55 -3.22
CA GLY A 38 -0.05 -14.57 -2.13
C GLY A 38 1.34 -13.90 -2.03
N PRO A 39 2.42 -14.68 -1.84
CA PRO A 39 3.79 -14.18 -1.86
C PRO A 39 4.16 -13.49 -3.17
N PHE A 40 3.62 -13.96 -4.30
CA PHE A 40 3.84 -13.33 -5.60
C PHE A 40 3.25 -11.92 -5.66
N ALA A 41 2.03 -11.70 -5.17
CA ALA A 41 1.42 -10.37 -5.12
C ALA A 41 2.22 -9.38 -4.23
N MET A 42 2.78 -9.86 -3.12
CA MET A 42 3.70 -9.08 -2.28
C MET A 42 5.01 -8.76 -3.00
N SER A 43 5.58 -9.74 -3.71
CA SER A 43 6.82 -9.55 -4.49
C SER A 43 6.62 -8.52 -5.60
N MET A 44 5.48 -8.54 -6.28
CA MET A 44 5.11 -7.53 -7.29
C MET A 44 4.95 -6.14 -6.67
N PHE A 45 4.39 -6.03 -5.47
CA PHE A 45 4.36 -4.75 -4.74
C PHE A 45 5.78 -4.21 -4.48
N PHE A 46 6.68 -5.04 -3.96
CA PHE A 46 8.07 -4.63 -3.71
C PHE A 46 8.83 -4.31 -5.01
N MET A 47 8.56 -5.03 -6.10
CA MET A 47 9.11 -4.69 -7.41
C MET A 47 8.64 -3.30 -7.85
N GLY A 48 7.35 -2.98 -7.65
CA GLY A 48 6.81 -1.64 -7.87
C GLY A 48 7.51 -0.58 -7.02
N VAL A 49 7.77 -0.87 -5.75
CA VAL A 49 8.54 0.00 -4.84
C VAL A 49 9.96 0.23 -5.35
N LEU A 50 10.65 -0.79 -5.86
CA LEU A 50 11.99 -0.61 -6.43
C LEU A 50 11.95 0.31 -7.65
N VAL A 51 11.03 0.08 -8.58
CA VAL A 51 10.87 0.90 -9.78
C VAL A 51 10.48 2.34 -9.42
N GLY A 52 9.55 2.52 -8.48
CA GLY A 52 9.12 3.84 -8.03
C GLY A 52 10.23 4.65 -7.37
N SER A 53 11.15 4.01 -6.65
CA SER A 53 12.29 4.71 -6.05
C SER A 53 13.21 5.35 -7.10
N VAL A 54 13.44 4.66 -8.22
CA VAL A 54 14.26 5.17 -9.33
C VAL A 54 13.52 6.27 -10.10
N ILE A 55 12.24 6.04 -10.42
CA ILE A 55 11.44 7.00 -11.21
C ILE A 55 11.24 8.30 -10.42
N SER A 56 10.88 8.23 -9.14
CA SER A 56 10.60 9.42 -8.32
C SER A 56 11.80 10.34 -8.18
N GLY A 57 13.02 9.80 -8.06
CA GLY A 57 14.24 10.60 -8.05
C GLY A 57 14.39 11.43 -9.33
N GLN A 58 14.31 10.76 -10.49
CA GLN A 58 14.44 11.42 -11.80
C GLN A 58 13.31 12.43 -12.06
N LEU A 59 12.08 12.11 -11.65
CA LEU A 59 10.92 12.98 -11.84
C LEU A 59 11.01 14.23 -10.95
N SER A 60 11.44 14.06 -9.68
CA SER A 60 11.62 15.13 -8.70
C SER A 60 12.64 16.16 -9.16
N ASP A 61 13.75 15.70 -9.73
CA ASP A 61 14.84 16.56 -10.20
C ASP A 61 14.46 17.34 -11.48
N ARG A 62 13.55 16.80 -12.31
CA ARG A 62 13.20 17.40 -13.62
C ARG A 62 11.93 18.24 -13.61
N PHE A 63 10.89 17.81 -12.90
CA PHE A 63 9.57 18.47 -12.89
C PHE A 63 9.30 19.27 -11.61
N GLY A 64 10.17 19.17 -10.61
CA GLY A 64 10.04 19.88 -9.34
C GLY A 64 9.28 19.08 -8.27
N ARG A 65 9.74 19.25 -7.02
CA ARG A 65 9.36 18.43 -5.86
C ARG A 65 7.87 18.48 -5.52
N LYS A 66 7.23 19.65 -5.60
CA LYS A 66 5.77 19.79 -5.35
C LYS A 66 4.96 19.00 -6.38
N ILE A 67 5.26 19.13 -7.66
CA ILE A 67 4.50 18.45 -8.74
C ILE A 67 4.64 16.94 -8.62
N THR A 68 5.84 16.43 -8.34
CA THR A 68 6.07 15.00 -8.15
C THR A 68 5.30 14.42 -6.97
N LEU A 69 5.20 15.15 -5.85
CA LEU A 69 4.45 14.69 -4.68
C LEU A 69 2.96 14.50 -4.98
N PHE A 70 2.30 15.49 -5.58
CA PHE A 70 0.88 15.36 -5.87
C PHE A 70 0.60 14.39 -7.02
N ALA A 71 1.46 14.32 -8.04
CA ALA A 71 1.32 13.35 -9.11
C ALA A 71 1.38 11.91 -8.56
N THR A 72 2.37 11.63 -7.71
CA THR A 72 2.54 10.30 -7.11
C THR A 72 1.42 9.96 -6.14
N MET A 73 0.95 10.92 -5.35
CA MET A 73 -0.21 10.73 -4.47
C MET A 73 -1.52 10.51 -5.23
N ALA A 74 -1.73 11.22 -6.34
CA ALA A 74 -2.88 11.01 -7.22
C ALA A 74 -2.84 9.62 -7.86
N THR A 75 -1.67 9.18 -8.35
CA THR A 75 -1.52 7.83 -8.89
C THR A 75 -1.78 6.76 -7.84
N GLN A 76 -1.21 6.89 -6.65
CA GLN A 76 -1.40 5.96 -5.54
C GLN A 76 -2.88 5.85 -5.14
N THR A 77 -3.56 6.98 -4.98
CA THR A 77 -4.96 7.03 -4.55
C THR A 77 -5.89 6.49 -5.64
N GLY A 78 -5.66 6.90 -6.91
CA GLY A 78 -6.45 6.43 -8.05
C GLY A 78 -6.33 4.92 -8.25
N PHE A 79 -5.09 4.41 -8.29
CA PHE A 79 -4.86 2.97 -8.43
C PHE A 79 -5.33 2.17 -7.20
N GLY A 80 -5.26 2.72 -5.99
CA GLY A 80 -5.80 2.08 -4.77
C GLY A 80 -7.32 1.92 -4.78
N ILE A 81 -8.05 2.92 -5.28
CA ILE A 81 -9.52 2.82 -5.46
C ILE A 81 -9.88 1.80 -6.53
N ILE A 82 -9.15 1.79 -7.65
CA ILE A 82 -9.37 0.81 -8.72
C ILE A 82 -9.04 -0.61 -8.22
N GLN A 83 -8.00 -0.76 -7.39
CA GLN A 83 -7.61 -2.03 -6.79
C GLN A 83 -8.70 -2.58 -5.87
N ALA A 84 -9.42 -1.73 -5.14
CA ALA A 84 -10.55 -2.18 -4.33
C ALA A 84 -11.69 -2.78 -5.16
N SER A 85 -11.81 -2.41 -6.44
CA SER A 85 -12.83 -2.92 -7.36
C SER A 85 -12.33 -4.03 -8.28
N SER A 86 -11.15 -4.60 -8.03
CA SER A 86 -10.56 -5.61 -8.92
C SER A 86 -11.38 -6.91 -8.90
N PRO A 87 -11.85 -7.42 -10.05
CA PRO A 87 -12.60 -8.67 -10.11
C PRO A 87 -11.70 -9.92 -10.15
N ASN A 88 -10.46 -9.79 -10.64
CA ASN A 88 -9.53 -10.89 -10.87
C ASN A 88 -8.20 -10.66 -10.15
N TRP A 89 -7.56 -11.76 -9.72
CA TRP A 89 -6.24 -11.74 -9.06
C TRP A 89 -5.14 -11.11 -9.92
N GLU A 90 -5.11 -11.35 -11.23
CA GLU A 90 -4.11 -10.77 -12.13
C GLU A 90 -4.19 -9.24 -12.17
N VAL A 91 -5.41 -8.71 -12.26
CA VAL A 91 -5.69 -7.27 -12.25
C VAL A 91 -5.31 -6.68 -10.90
N PHE A 92 -5.64 -7.37 -9.80
CA PHE A 92 -5.21 -6.97 -8.47
C PHE A 92 -3.68 -6.87 -8.36
N CYS A 93 -2.96 -7.88 -8.86
CA CYS A 93 -1.50 -7.95 -8.81
C CYS A 93 -0.84 -6.82 -9.62
N PHE A 94 -1.34 -6.55 -10.83
CA PHE A 94 -0.88 -5.44 -11.65
C PHE A 94 -1.14 -4.07 -11.00
N LEU A 95 -2.34 -3.87 -10.43
CA LEU A 95 -2.66 -2.66 -9.69
C LEU A 95 -1.80 -2.52 -8.43
N ASN A 96 -1.46 -3.64 -7.77
CA ASN A 96 -0.59 -3.64 -6.59
C ASN A 96 0.82 -3.15 -6.92
N PHE A 97 1.35 -3.54 -8.08
CA PHE A 97 2.61 -3.03 -8.59
C PHE A 97 2.54 -1.50 -8.82
N LEU A 98 1.47 -0.99 -9.43
CA LEU A 98 1.29 0.45 -9.66
C LEU A 98 1.12 1.25 -8.36
N VAL A 99 0.38 0.72 -7.39
CA VAL A 99 0.25 1.31 -6.05
C VAL A 99 1.61 1.34 -5.34
N GLY A 100 2.42 0.27 -5.47
CA GLY A 100 3.78 0.20 -4.93
C GLY A 100 4.71 1.30 -5.47
N ILE A 101 4.62 1.60 -6.77
CA ILE A 101 5.34 2.73 -7.39
C ILE A 101 4.94 4.05 -6.73
N GLY A 102 3.63 4.29 -6.53
CA GLY A 102 3.13 5.52 -5.91
C GLY A 102 3.53 5.66 -4.44
N GLN A 103 3.45 4.57 -3.66
CA GLN A 103 3.74 4.53 -2.23
C GLN A 103 5.15 5.06 -1.90
N ILE A 104 6.18 4.45 -2.50
CA ILE A 104 7.57 4.84 -2.22
C ILE A 104 7.87 6.25 -2.71
N SER A 105 7.30 6.62 -3.86
CA SER A 105 7.52 7.93 -4.47
C SER A 105 6.94 9.03 -3.59
N ASN A 106 5.76 8.79 -3.01
CA ASN A 106 5.13 9.70 -2.05
C ASN A 106 5.97 9.82 -0.78
N TYR A 107 6.42 8.69 -0.21
CA TYR A 107 7.28 8.69 0.98
C TYR A 107 8.58 9.50 0.78
N VAL A 108 9.28 9.27 -0.34
CA VAL A 108 10.51 9.99 -0.68
C VAL A 108 10.23 11.47 -0.93
N ALA A 109 9.19 11.81 -1.70
CA ALA A 109 8.84 13.19 -1.98
C ALA A 109 8.47 13.96 -0.71
N ALA A 110 7.68 13.36 0.19
CA ALA A 110 7.30 13.96 1.47
C ALA A 110 8.50 14.16 2.40
N PHE A 111 9.39 13.16 2.48
CA PHE A 111 10.64 13.26 3.25
C PHE A 111 11.49 14.43 2.77
N VAL A 112 11.68 14.52 1.46
CA VAL A 112 12.52 15.54 0.83
C VAL A 112 11.91 16.94 1.03
N LEU A 113 10.63 17.11 0.71
CA LEU A 113 9.93 18.40 0.83
C LEU A 113 9.90 18.90 2.29
N GLY A 114 9.63 18.00 3.25
CA GLY A 114 9.70 18.34 4.67
C GLY A 114 11.12 18.80 5.06
N SER A 115 12.15 18.13 4.56
CA SER A 115 13.54 18.49 4.85
C SER A 115 14.00 19.83 4.23
N GLU A 116 13.32 20.31 3.18
CA GLU A 116 13.57 21.60 2.56
C GLU A 116 12.86 22.76 3.26
N ILE A 117 11.65 22.51 3.77
CA ILE A 117 10.85 23.53 4.47
C ILE A 117 11.38 23.76 5.89
N LEU A 118 11.92 22.72 6.53
CA LEU A 118 12.38 22.77 7.91
C LEU A 118 13.83 23.27 8.02
N GLY A 119 14.08 24.19 8.95
CA GLY A 119 15.43 24.69 9.24
C GLY A 119 16.37 23.61 9.78
N LYS A 120 17.70 23.86 9.68
CA LYS A 120 18.78 22.91 10.03
C LYS A 120 18.63 22.22 11.40
N SER A 121 18.13 22.94 12.41
CA SER A 121 17.96 22.42 13.78
C SER A 121 16.83 21.40 13.92
N VAL A 122 15.68 21.66 13.27
CA VAL A 122 14.48 20.81 13.35
C VAL A 122 14.44 19.70 12.30
N ARG A 123 15.26 19.81 11.24
CA ARG A 123 15.34 18.82 10.16
C ARG A 123 15.67 17.41 10.66
N VAL A 124 16.62 17.27 11.59
CA VAL A 124 17.02 15.96 12.12
C VAL A 124 15.88 15.34 12.92
N THR A 125 15.25 16.12 13.82
CA THR A 125 14.11 15.69 14.63
C THR A 125 12.91 15.28 13.77
N TYR A 126 12.62 16.02 12.70
CA TYR A 126 11.56 15.67 11.77
C TYR A 126 11.87 14.37 10.99
N ALA A 127 13.08 14.26 10.46
CA ALA A 127 13.50 13.11 9.65
C ALA A 127 13.49 11.80 10.44
N THR A 128 13.87 11.82 11.72
CA THR A 128 13.96 10.60 12.54
C THR A 128 12.71 10.38 13.40
N ALA A 129 12.34 11.37 14.22
CA ALA A 129 11.22 11.23 15.14
C ALA A 129 9.87 11.50 14.47
N GLY A 130 9.76 12.57 13.68
CA GLY A 130 8.51 12.94 13.01
C GLY A 130 7.98 11.81 12.13
N ILE A 131 8.80 11.36 11.18
CA ILE A 131 8.40 10.32 10.21
C ILE A 131 8.24 8.96 10.89
N GLY A 132 9.13 8.60 11.81
CA GLY A 132 9.04 7.34 12.55
C GLY A 132 7.77 7.25 13.41
N ILE A 133 7.42 8.33 14.12
CA ILE A 133 6.20 8.40 14.94
C ILE A 133 4.96 8.37 14.05
N SER A 134 4.93 9.15 12.95
CA SER A 134 3.81 9.13 12.01
C SER A 134 3.60 7.73 11.40
N PHE A 135 4.68 7.04 11.06
CA PHE A 135 4.62 5.66 10.54
C PHE A 135 4.09 4.69 11.60
N ALA A 136 4.61 4.75 12.83
CA ALA A 136 4.14 3.91 13.93
C ALA A 136 2.65 4.15 14.24
N LEU A 137 2.22 5.41 14.30
CA LEU A 137 0.81 5.76 14.48
C LEU A 137 -0.06 5.21 13.36
N GLY A 138 0.37 5.33 12.09
CA GLY A 138 -0.34 4.75 10.95
C GLY A 138 -0.50 3.23 11.09
N TYR A 139 0.57 2.53 11.44
CA TYR A 139 0.54 1.08 11.66
C TYR A 139 -0.32 0.65 12.86
N MET A 140 -0.43 1.49 13.90
CA MET A 140 -1.31 1.21 15.04
C MET A 140 -2.79 1.46 14.71
N VAL A 141 -3.09 2.44 13.87
CA VAL A 141 -4.47 2.74 13.44
C VAL A 141 -5.00 1.68 12.48
N LEU A 142 -4.15 1.12 11.62
CA LEU A 142 -4.53 0.13 10.62
C LEU A 142 -5.29 -1.10 11.18
N PRO A 143 -4.80 -1.82 12.22
CA PRO A 143 -5.54 -2.93 12.82
C PRO A 143 -6.82 -2.48 13.54
N LEU A 144 -6.83 -1.25 14.07
CA LEU A 144 -8.00 -0.69 14.72
C LEU A 144 -9.11 -0.46 13.69
N VAL A 145 -8.79 0.05 12.51
CA VAL A 145 -9.74 0.18 11.39
C VAL A 145 -10.15 -1.19 10.86
N ALA A 146 -9.21 -2.14 10.72
CA ALA A 146 -9.51 -3.51 10.27
C ALA A 146 -10.44 -4.27 11.24
N TYR A 147 -10.41 -3.95 12.54
CA TYR A 147 -11.35 -4.51 13.51
C TYR A 147 -12.80 -4.10 13.23
N PHE A 148 -13.01 -2.85 12.81
CA PHE A 148 -14.34 -2.33 12.43
C PHE A 148 -14.74 -2.72 11.01
N ILE A 149 -13.79 -2.73 10.07
CA ILE A 149 -14.01 -3.02 8.64
C ILE A 149 -13.41 -4.38 8.32
N ARG A 150 -14.26 -5.41 8.34
CA ARG A 150 -13.87 -6.82 8.13
C ARG A 150 -13.91 -7.29 6.67
N THR A 151 -14.10 -6.36 5.75
CA THR A 151 -14.20 -6.60 4.30
C THR A 151 -13.02 -5.91 3.60
N TRP A 152 -12.22 -6.69 2.86
CA TRP A 152 -10.96 -6.22 2.29
C TRP A 152 -11.10 -5.01 1.34
N TRP A 153 -12.08 -5.01 0.44
CA TRP A 153 -12.26 -3.91 -0.52
C TRP A 153 -12.73 -2.61 0.15
N ILE A 154 -13.58 -2.69 1.17
CA ILE A 154 -14.00 -1.53 1.98
C ILE A 154 -12.80 -0.99 2.76
N LEU A 155 -11.93 -1.87 3.26
CA LEU A 155 -10.71 -1.47 3.95
C LEU A 155 -9.76 -0.72 3.02
N LEU A 156 -9.54 -1.23 1.80
CA LEU A 156 -8.73 -0.56 0.78
C LEU A 156 -9.30 0.82 0.41
N LEU A 157 -10.63 0.92 0.26
CA LEU A 157 -11.29 2.21 0.02
C LEU A 157 -11.12 3.17 1.19
N ALA A 158 -11.36 2.71 2.41
CA ALA A 158 -11.21 3.52 3.63
C ALA A 158 -9.77 4.04 3.81
N LEU A 159 -8.77 3.26 3.41
CA LEU A 159 -7.35 3.66 3.44
C LEU A 159 -6.97 4.59 2.28
N SER A 160 -7.64 4.48 1.13
CA SER A 160 -7.37 5.32 -0.05
C SER A 160 -8.08 6.68 0.01
N LEU A 161 -9.26 6.75 0.64
CA LEU A 161 -10.08 7.96 0.76
C LEU A 161 -9.35 9.17 1.40
N PRO A 162 -8.53 9.01 2.46
CA PRO A 162 -7.73 10.10 3.00
C PRO A 162 -6.80 10.73 1.97
N GLY A 163 -6.33 9.97 0.96
CA GLY A 163 -5.50 10.49 -0.12
C GLY A 163 -6.21 11.55 -0.97
N LEU A 164 -7.54 11.47 -1.11
CA LEU A 164 -8.34 12.46 -1.84
C LEU A 164 -8.47 13.79 -1.07
N LEU A 165 -8.41 13.75 0.26
CA LEU A 165 -8.47 14.95 1.10
C LEU A 165 -7.26 15.88 0.89
N TYR A 166 -6.17 15.36 0.32
CA TYR A 166 -5.00 16.16 0.02
C TYR A 166 -5.04 16.84 -1.35
N ILE A 167 -6.00 16.52 -2.23
CA ILE A 167 -6.15 17.17 -3.55
C ILE A 167 -6.38 18.69 -3.46
N PRO A 168 -7.21 19.21 -2.54
CA PRO A 168 -7.41 20.66 -2.38
C PRO A 168 -6.18 21.41 -1.88
N LEU A 169 -5.22 20.72 -1.23
CA LEU A 169 -3.97 21.32 -0.73
C LEU A 169 -2.97 21.66 -1.86
N TRP A 170 -3.34 21.43 -3.12
CA TRP A 170 -2.55 21.85 -4.29
C TRP A 170 -2.44 23.38 -4.39
N TRP A 171 -3.49 24.10 -3.99
CA TRP A 171 -3.60 25.55 -4.02
C TRP A 171 -2.87 26.18 -2.84
#